data_AF-A0A525CRU2-F1
#
_entry.id   AF-A0A525CRU2-F1
#
_cell.length_a   1.000
_cell.length_b   1.000
_cell.length_c   1.000
_cell.angle_alpha   90.00
_cell.angle_beta   90.00
_cell.angle_gamma   90.00
#
_symmetry.space_group_name_H-M   'P 1'
#
loop_
_entity.id
_entity.type
_entity.pdbx_description
1 polymer ?
#
loop_
_entity_poly.entity_id
_entity_poly.type
_entity_poly.pdbx_seq_one_letter_code
_entity_poly.pdbx_strand_id
1 'polypeptide(L)'
;MKNLVIATAGLLATLSTPIIANATCTEHTSSNSAHVSAGRAYVCSAWYACATGSNENLGLNNSFTTTTLKEEGGVFSKGTCPIVTGEAPEVGSWALVLDEPHYTPDMIDVVDVDGDLQTLQVKVTNSRNDDVDMLNCAFSLKDGSLTEYRGSSCDTYVAPQWGTYTFTPIATDAQGNASEGHPSTQNATIGSAAPTIAMTSYYLDGTVLKVAGTATDADDDVAKIILGVMPVFGIECEGTTDWTCTVETTEYFEPGQIIGFDVYARDSVENMSNMESFQIEIPEASNPPVCATAKNADHVAAGRAYMMYGVLVYAEGSGDYLGTSTMTTSIEQQIQPGNWVKVPSCN
;
A
#
# COMPACT_ATOMS: atom_id res chain seq x y z
N MET A 1 -9.09 -7.65 19.26
CA MET A 1 -8.41 -7.59 20.57
C MET A 1 -7.09 -6.89 20.32
N LYS A 2 -6.80 -5.75 20.96
CA LYS A 2 -5.57 -4.99 20.72
C LYS A 2 -4.41 -5.74 21.38
N ASN A 3 -3.49 -6.27 20.58
CA ASN A 3 -2.28 -6.92 21.09
C ASN A 3 -1.22 -5.83 21.29
N LEU A 4 -0.97 -5.47 22.55
CA LEU A 4 0.16 -4.62 22.89
C LEU A 4 1.42 -5.47 22.95
N VAL A 5 2.33 -5.29 21.99
CA VAL A 5 3.66 -5.89 22.05
C VAL A 5 4.59 -4.89 22.71
N ILE A 6 4.98 -5.20 23.95
CA ILE A 6 6.01 -4.42 24.64
C ILE A 6 7.34 -5.00 24.20
N ALA A 7 8.15 -4.21 23.51
CA ALA A 7 9.55 -4.53 23.27
C ALA A 7 10.30 -4.39 24.60
N THR A 8 10.21 -5.42 25.46
CA THR A 8 11.02 -5.50 26.67
C THR A 8 12.44 -5.83 26.26
N ALA A 9 13.30 -4.82 26.20
CA ALA A 9 14.74 -5.02 26.14
C ALA A 9 15.15 -5.89 27.34
N GLY A 10 15.75 -7.05 27.06
CA GLY A 10 16.56 -7.74 28.06
C GLY A 10 17.69 -6.79 28.42
N LEU A 11 17.49 -6.04 29.51
CA LEU A 11 18.37 -5.00 29.98
C LEU A 11 19.72 -5.64 30.36
N LEU A 12 20.65 -5.75 29.41
CA LEU A 12 22.06 -5.76 29.74
C LEU A 12 22.34 -4.36 30.25
N ALA A 13 22.13 -4.18 31.56
CA ALA A 13 22.56 -2.99 32.28
C ALA A 13 24.08 -2.94 32.18
N THR A 14 24.60 -2.32 31.12
CA THR A 14 25.86 -1.64 31.20
C THR A 14 25.69 -0.66 32.35
N LEU A 15 26.45 -0.88 33.42
CA LEU A 15 26.58 0.10 34.49
C LEU A 15 27.29 1.31 33.87
N SER A 16 26.53 2.11 33.13
CA SER A 16 26.81 3.51 32.91
C SER A 16 26.89 4.09 34.30
N THR A 17 28.11 4.41 34.73
CA THR A 17 28.30 5.27 35.89
C THR A 17 27.39 6.47 35.66
N PRO A 18 26.50 6.83 36.60
CA PRO A 18 25.71 8.04 36.42
C PRO A 18 26.70 9.15 36.11
N ILE A 19 26.63 9.69 34.89
CA ILE A 19 27.18 11.01 34.61
C ILE A 19 26.39 11.86 35.57
N ILE A 20 27.04 12.25 36.66
CA ILE A 20 26.51 13.22 37.59
C ILE A 20 26.34 14.44 36.71
N ALA A 21 25.12 14.64 36.19
CA ALA A 21 24.69 15.93 35.70
C ALA A 21 25.18 16.90 36.77
N ASN A 22 26.08 17.81 36.41
CA ASN A 22 26.67 18.78 37.31
C ASN A 22 25.57 19.80 37.71
N ALA A 23 24.51 19.30 38.30
CA ALA A 23 23.25 19.93 38.67
C ALA A 23 23.41 20.78 39.93
N THR A 24 24.51 21.50 40.04
CA THR A 24 24.61 22.58 41.01
C THR A 24 25.20 23.81 40.38
N CYS A 25 25.00 24.03 39.07
CA CYS A 25 25.19 25.35 38.50
C CYS A 25 23.83 26.08 38.43
N THR A 26 23.66 27.14 39.22
CA THR A 26 22.47 28.00 39.17
C THR A 26 22.87 29.38 38.65
N GLU A 27 22.09 29.92 37.71
CA GLU A 27 22.31 31.28 37.21
C GLU A 27 21.48 32.33 37.95
N HIS A 28 22.10 33.47 38.20
CA HIS A 28 21.48 34.61 38.85
C HIS A 28 21.76 35.87 38.04
N THR A 29 20.76 36.38 37.33
CA THR A 29 20.86 37.66 36.61
C THR A 29 20.16 38.77 37.41
N SER A 30 20.92 39.77 37.86
CA SER A 30 20.39 40.91 38.61
C SER A 30 21.35 42.10 38.58
N SER A 31 20.93 43.22 39.17
CA SER A 31 21.82 44.36 39.39
C SER A 31 22.91 44.03 40.42
N ASN A 32 24.07 44.68 40.31
CA ASN A 32 25.19 44.45 41.24
C ASN A 32 24.80 44.73 42.70
N SER A 33 23.98 45.75 42.98
CA SER A 33 23.48 46.00 44.34
C SER A 33 22.51 44.94 44.84
N ALA A 34 21.70 44.34 43.95
CA ALA A 34 20.82 43.23 44.30
C ALA A 34 21.59 41.93 44.56
N HIS A 35 22.69 41.68 43.85
CA HIS A 35 23.59 40.56 44.17
C HIS A 35 24.25 40.72 45.53
N VAL A 36 24.64 41.94 45.90
CA VAL A 36 25.18 42.23 47.24
C VAL A 36 24.14 42.00 48.33
N SER A 37 22.91 42.48 48.15
CA SER A 37 21.84 42.28 49.14
C SER A 37 21.39 40.82 49.26
N ALA A 38 21.51 40.04 48.18
CA ALA A 38 21.24 38.60 48.16
C ALA A 38 22.41 37.74 48.66
N GLY A 39 23.56 38.33 49.02
CA GLY A 39 24.75 37.61 49.49
C GLY A 39 25.58 36.93 48.39
N ARG A 40 25.20 37.10 47.12
CA ARG A 40 25.87 36.53 45.93
C ARG A 40 27.13 37.32 45.53
N ALA A 41 27.20 38.57 45.97
CA ALA A 41 28.36 39.45 45.85
C ALA A 41 28.61 40.22 47.16
N TYR A 42 29.74 40.91 47.25
CA TYR A 42 30.06 41.82 48.35
C TYR A 42 30.73 43.11 47.83
N VAL A 43 30.72 44.16 48.65
CA VAL A 43 31.37 45.44 48.28
C VAL A 43 32.89 45.31 48.41
N CYS A 44 33.59 45.46 47.30
CA CYS A 44 35.04 45.50 47.24
C CYS A 44 35.52 46.88 46.77
N SER A 45 36.61 47.39 47.33
CA SER A 45 37.24 48.66 46.93
C SER A 45 36.28 49.84 46.79
N ALA A 46 35.64 50.21 47.90
CA ALA A 46 34.73 51.35 48.14
C ALA A 46 33.46 51.43 47.28
N TRP A 47 33.52 51.17 45.96
CA TRP A 47 32.43 51.43 45.02
C TRP A 47 32.15 50.26 44.07
N TYR A 48 32.90 49.15 44.14
CA TYR A 48 32.74 48.00 43.27
C TYR A 48 32.04 46.84 44.01
N ALA A 49 31.39 45.97 43.23
CA ALA A 49 30.88 44.69 43.70
C ALA A 49 31.81 43.58 43.20
N CYS A 50 32.15 42.62 44.06
CA CYS A 50 32.90 41.42 43.71
C CYS A 50 32.06 40.18 44.02
N ALA A 51 32.11 39.15 43.17
CA ALA A 51 31.38 37.91 43.41
C ALA A 51 31.86 37.19 44.67
N THR A 52 30.92 36.66 45.46
CA THR A 52 31.23 35.90 46.68
C THR A 52 31.85 34.56 46.28
N GLY A 53 33.10 34.31 46.68
CA GLY A 53 33.82 33.07 46.35
C GLY A 53 34.89 33.27 45.27
N SER A 54 34.52 33.69 44.04
CA SER A 54 35.53 33.89 42.97
C SER A 54 36.33 35.19 43.11
N ASN A 55 35.80 36.20 43.83
CA ASN A 55 36.36 37.54 43.95
C ASN A 55 36.48 38.32 42.63
N GLU A 56 35.78 37.90 41.58
CA GLU A 56 35.76 38.61 40.30
C GLU A 56 35.03 39.95 40.43
N ASN A 57 35.62 41.01 39.88
CA ASN A 57 35.03 42.34 39.87
C ASN A 57 33.85 42.40 38.89
N LEU A 58 32.66 42.69 39.41
CA LEU A 58 31.40 42.78 38.68
C LEU A 58 31.11 44.19 38.16
N GLY A 59 31.95 45.17 38.50
CA GLY A 59 31.76 46.58 38.19
C GLY A 59 31.19 47.36 39.38
N LEU A 60 30.60 48.53 39.10
CA LEU A 60 30.09 49.42 40.13
C LEU A 60 28.95 48.76 40.92
N ASN A 61 28.96 48.91 42.24
CA ASN A 61 27.88 48.47 43.11
C ASN A 61 26.70 49.46 43.03
N ASN A 62 25.86 49.31 41.99
CA ASN A 62 24.68 50.14 41.77
C ASN A 62 23.53 49.30 41.17
N SER A 63 22.37 49.93 41.00
CA SER A 63 21.17 49.32 40.43
C SER A 63 21.13 49.31 38.89
N PHE A 64 22.08 49.95 38.22
CA PHE A 64 22.10 50.14 36.76
C PHE A 64 23.00 49.12 36.04
N THR A 65 24.02 48.60 36.73
CA THR A 65 24.92 47.57 36.21
C THR A 65 24.33 46.20 36.52
N THR A 66 23.92 45.48 35.47
CA THR A 66 23.40 44.11 35.54
C THR A 66 24.51 43.13 35.22
N THR A 67 24.64 42.10 36.05
CA THR A 67 25.61 41.02 35.86
C THR A 67 24.93 39.68 36.06
N THR A 68 25.31 38.69 35.25
CA THR A 68 24.93 37.28 35.43
C THR A 68 26.03 36.59 36.22
N LEU A 69 25.65 35.97 37.33
CA LEU A 69 26.52 35.13 38.15
C LEU A 69 26.10 33.68 38.00
N LYS A 70 27.08 32.79 37.82
CA LYS A 70 26.89 31.36 37.99
C LYS A 70 27.31 30.94 39.39
N GLU A 71 26.51 30.09 40.03
CA GLU A 71 26.74 29.54 41.36
C GLU A 71 27.10 28.07 41.25
N GLU A 72 28.34 27.70 41.58
CA GLU A 72 28.83 26.31 41.56
C GLU A 72 29.36 25.93 42.95
N GLY A 73 28.67 25.02 43.65
CA GLY A 73 29.09 24.59 45.00
C GLY A 73 29.13 25.73 46.03
N GLY A 74 28.26 26.74 45.89
CA GLY A 74 28.22 27.94 46.73
C GLY A 74 29.27 29.01 46.38
N VAL A 75 30.06 28.81 45.32
CA VAL A 75 30.97 29.81 44.76
C VAL A 75 30.27 30.55 43.63
N PHE A 76 30.17 31.86 43.75
CA PHE A 76 29.66 32.72 42.68
C PHE A 76 30.81 33.21 41.81
N SER A 77 30.63 33.14 40.49
CA SER A 77 31.55 33.67 39.50
C SER A 77 30.79 34.37 38.37
N LYS A 78 31.43 35.32 37.69
CA LYS A 78 30.84 36.07 36.59
C LYS A 78 30.69 35.16 35.36
N GLY A 79 29.50 35.13 34.79
CA GLY A 79 29.20 34.36 33.59
C GLY A 79 27.92 33.56 33.72
N THR A 80 27.68 32.73 32.70
CA THR A 80 26.60 31.76 32.62
C THR A 80 27.11 30.39 33.05
N CYS A 81 26.22 29.54 33.53
CA CYS A 81 26.52 28.14 33.72
C CYS A 81 27.01 27.54 32.40
N PRO A 82 27.96 26.58 32.43
CA PRO A 82 28.23 25.79 31.24
C PRO A 82 26.91 25.12 30.86
N ILE A 83 26.32 25.56 29.75
CA ILE A 83 25.36 24.74 29.02
C ILE A 83 26.11 23.44 28.75
N VAL A 84 25.53 22.30 29.14
CA VAL A 84 26.11 20.99 28.84
C VAL A 84 25.89 20.76 27.36
N THR A 85 26.60 21.50 26.51
CA THR A 85 26.34 21.53 25.07
C THR A 85 26.73 20.21 24.46
N GLY A 86 25.75 19.54 23.88
CA GLY A 86 25.96 18.54 22.85
C GLY A 86 26.04 17.11 23.34
N GLU A 87 25.41 16.79 24.47
CA GLU A 87 25.05 15.40 24.71
C GLU A 87 23.79 15.10 23.90
N ALA A 88 23.88 14.19 22.94
CA ALA A 88 22.70 13.73 22.22
C ALA A 88 21.66 13.19 23.20
N PRO A 89 20.36 13.32 22.90
CA PRO A 89 19.31 12.72 23.71
C PRO A 89 19.53 11.21 23.84
N GLU A 90 19.01 10.57 24.87
CA GLU A 90 18.97 9.12 25.02
C GLU A 90 17.53 8.62 24.84
N VAL A 91 17.30 7.77 23.83
CA VAL A 91 16.00 7.12 23.64
C VAL A 91 15.90 5.90 24.55
N GLY A 92 14.96 5.94 25.49
CA GLY A 92 14.67 4.88 26.45
C GLY A 92 13.70 3.83 25.92
N SER A 93 12.79 3.39 26.80
CA SER A 93 11.78 2.39 26.44
C SER A 93 10.72 2.97 25.51
N TRP A 94 10.21 2.12 24.61
CA TRP A 94 9.11 2.46 23.74
C TRP A 94 8.28 1.23 23.37
N ALA A 95 7.08 1.43 22.85
CA ALA A 95 6.18 0.37 22.43
C ALA A 95 5.61 0.64 21.03
N LEU A 96 5.09 -0.41 20.41
CA LEU A 96 4.38 -0.32 19.14
C LEU A 96 2.98 -0.92 19.34
N VAL A 97 1.95 -0.14 19.03
CA VAL A 97 0.58 -0.64 18.98
C VAL A 97 0.36 -1.29 17.61
N LEU A 98 -0.02 -2.57 17.64
CA LEU A 98 -0.26 -3.37 16.44
C LEU A 98 -1.77 -3.43 16.16
N ASP A 99 -2.17 -2.87 15.02
CA ASP A 99 -3.52 -2.95 14.49
C ASP A 99 -3.43 -3.15 12.96
N GLU A 100 -2.86 -4.29 12.55
CA GLU A 100 -2.55 -4.60 11.14
C GLU A 100 -3.72 -4.19 10.20
N PRO A 101 -3.45 -3.42 9.14
CA PRO A 101 -2.15 -3.04 8.58
C PRO A 101 -1.43 -1.83 9.23
N HIS A 102 -2.01 -1.28 10.30
CA HIS A 102 -1.59 -0.04 10.92
C HIS A 102 -0.63 -0.29 12.10
N TYR A 103 0.47 0.45 12.12
CA TYR A 103 1.47 0.44 13.17
C TYR A 103 1.62 1.84 13.73
N THR A 104 1.31 2.02 15.01
CA THR A 104 1.41 3.33 15.67
C THR A 104 2.43 3.22 16.81
N PRO A 105 3.57 3.93 16.74
CA PRO A 105 4.49 4.02 17.86
C PRO A 105 3.78 4.65 19.07
N ASP A 106 4.00 4.07 20.25
CA ASP A 106 3.37 4.49 21.48
C ASP A 106 4.38 4.55 22.63
N MET A 107 4.19 5.51 23.54
CA MET A 107 4.99 5.69 24.75
C MET A 107 6.52 5.66 24.53
N ILE A 108 7.06 6.52 23.65
CA ILE A 108 8.52 6.65 23.50
C ILE A 108 9.06 7.54 24.62
N ASP A 109 9.79 6.98 25.59
CA ASP A 109 10.45 7.77 26.64
C ASP A 109 11.84 8.23 26.13
N VAL A 110 12.15 9.52 26.29
CA VAL A 110 13.44 10.14 25.88
C VAL A 110 14.00 10.94 27.04
N VAL A 111 15.29 10.83 27.30
CA VAL A 111 16.01 11.66 28.26
C VAL A 111 16.96 12.57 27.50
N ASP A 112 16.94 13.86 27.78
CA ASP A 112 17.82 14.83 27.16
C ASP A 112 18.39 15.75 28.24
N VAL A 113 19.70 15.66 28.47
CA VAL A 113 20.35 16.16 29.70
C VAL A 113 20.37 17.69 29.74
N ASP A 114 20.45 18.35 28.59
CA ASP A 114 20.42 19.81 28.48
C ASP A 114 19.01 20.38 28.23
N GLY A 115 18.04 19.51 27.94
CA GLY A 115 16.61 19.85 27.88
C GLY A 115 16.23 20.66 26.65
N ASP A 116 16.92 20.46 25.54
CA ASP A 116 16.68 21.17 24.29
C ASP A 116 16.21 20.30 23.12
N LEU A 117 15.69 19.10 23.43
CA LEU A 117 15.05 18.17 22.49
C LEU A 117 14.19 18.90 21.45
N GLN A 118 14.56 18.74 20.18
CA GLN A 118 13.95 19.44 19.07
C GLN A 118 12.98 18.56 18.29
N THR A 119 13.36 17.31 18.01
CA THR A 119 12.54 16.39 17.23
C THR A 119 12.53 14.99 17.83
N LEU A 120 11.40 14.31 17.63
CA LEU A 120 11.23 12.89 17.88
C LEU A 120 10.56 12.26 16.67
N GLN A 121 11.22 11.29 16.07
CA GLN A 121 10.75 10.62 14.86
C GLN A 121 10.91 9.11 14.99
N VAL A 122 10.23 8.35 14.15
CA VAL A 122 10.46 6.91 13.99
C VAL A 122 10.80 6.61 12.54
N LYS A 123 12.00 6.07 12.32
CA LYS A 123 12.45 5.56 11.03
C LYS A 123 11.86 4.18 10.81
N VAL A 124 11.17 3.98 9.70
CA VAL A 124 10.61 2.70 9.28
C VAL A 124 11.39 2.21 8.07
N THR A 125 11.95 1.00 8.15
CA THR A 125 12.63 0.36 7.01
C THR A 125 11.97 -0.96 6.65
N ASN A 126 11.87 -1.26 5.35
CA ASN A 126 11.35 -2.52 4.85
C ASN A 126 12.47 -3.39 4.26
N SER A 127 12.54 -4.65 4.69
CA SER A 127 13.55 -5.62 4.24
C SER A 127 13.56 -5.92 2.73
N ARG A 128 12.51 -5.54 2.00
CA ARG A 128 12.35 -5.89 0.57
C ARG A 128 12.88 -4.86 -0.39
N ASN A 129 12.74 -3.57 -0.07
CA ASN A 129 13.02 -2.49 -0.99
C ASN A 129 13.92 -1.39 -0.38
N ASP A 130 14.38 -1.56 0.86
CA ASP A 130 15.14 -0.54 1.61
C ASP A 130 14.44 0.82 1.65
N ASP A 131 13.10 0.86 1.44
CA ASP A 131 12.33 2.10 1.56
C ASP A 131 12.41 2.59 3.00
N VAL A 132 12.64 3.89 3.14
CA VAL A 132 12.76 4.57 4.43
C VAL A 132 11.63 5.58 4.56
N ASP A 133 10.74 5.33 5.50
CA ASP A 133 9.70 6.28 5.90
C ASP A 133 10.03 6.89 7.26
N MET A 134 9.64 8.15 7.47
CA MET A 134 9.84 8.88 8.73
C MET A 134 8.50 9.30 9.30
N LEU A 135 8.16 8.77 10.48
CA LEU A 135 6.96 9.14 11.23
C LEU A 135 7.31 10.25 12.21
N ASN A 136 6.55 11.33 12.22
CA ASN A 136 6.76 12.38 13.22
C ASN A 136 5.96 12.05 14.48
N CYS A 137 6.58 12.30 15.63
CA CYS A 137 5.94 12.16 16.93
C CYS A 137 5.82 13.51 17.60
N ALA A 138 4.64 13.82 18.13
CA ALA A 138 4.54 14.87 19.13
C ALA A 138 5.21 14.40 20.43
N PHE A 139 5.72 15.31 21.23
CA PHE A 139 6.28 14.98 22.53
C PHE A 139 5.94 16.05 23.56
N SER A 140 5.98 15.66 24.82
CA SER A 140 5.73 16.56 25.94
C SER A 140 6.66 16.20 27.10
N LEU A 141 6.96 17.17 27.95
CA LEU A 141 7.72 16.93 29.18
C LEU A 141 6.93 16.00 30.10
N LYS A 142 7.61 14.99 30.62
CA LYS A 142 7.04 14.00 31.53
C LYS A 142 6.98 14.59 32.93
N ASP A 143 5.78 14.68 33.49
CA ASP A 143 5.53 15.08 34.88
C ASP A 143 6.20 16.39 35.33
N GLY A 144 6.41 17.34 34.40
CA GLY A 144 7.09 18.61 34.68
C GLY A 144 8.61 18.52 34.80
N SER A 145 9.21 17.41 34.36
CA SER A 145 10.66 17.30 34.14
C SER A 145 11.15 18.36 33.15
N LEU A 146 12.43 18.70 33.21
CA LEU A 146 13.11 19.53 32.21
C LEU A 146 13.92 18.70 31.21
N THR A 147 14.13 17.42 31.52
CA THR A 147 15.05 16.54 30.78
C THR A 147 14.40 15.22 30.39
N GLU A 148 13.19 14.93 30.85
CA GLU A 148 12.46 13.72 30.47
C GLU A 148 11.27 14.09 29.60
N TYR A 149 11.20 13.45 28.43
CA TYR A 149 10.17 13.65 27.44
C TYR A 149 9.45 12.33 27.19
N ARG A 150 8.16 12.44 26.89
CA ARG A 150 7.34 11.33 26.42
C ARG A 150 6.76 11.68 25.06
N GLY A 151 7.11 10.86 24.07
CA GLY A 151 6.47 10.83 22.77
C GLY A 151 5.01 10.40 22.91
N SER A 152 4.12 11.12 22.22
CA SER A 152 2.70 10.81 22.13
C SER A 152 2.21 11.12 20.72
N SER A 153 1.14 10.45 20.28
CA SER A 153 0.46 10.78 19.01
C SER A 153 1.40 10.76 17.79
N CYS A 154 2.22 9.72 17.65
CA CYS A 154 3.01 9.52 16.44
C CYS A 154 2.11 9.28 15.22
N ASP A 155 2.59 9.69 14.04
CA ASP A 155 1.96 9.31 12.78
C ASP A 155 1.80 7.79 12.69
N THR A 156 0.67 7.34 12.15
CA THR A 156 0.41 5.91 11.96
C THR A 156 0.98 5.46 10.63
N TYR A 157 1.81 4.41 10.67
CA TYR A 157 2.33 3.78 9.46
C TYR A 157 1.37 2.72 8.94
N VAL A 158 1.02 2.80 7.67
CA VAL A 158 0.28 1.75 6.97
C VAL A 158 1.26 1.00 6.11
N ALA A 159 1.58 -0.26 6.47
CA ALA A 159 2.53 -1.02 5.67
C ALA A 159 1.92 -1.31 4.28
N PRO A 160 2.58 -0.88 3.19
CA PRO A 160 2.01 -0.96 1.84
C PRO A 160 2.06 -2.37 1.24
N GLN A 161 2.82 -3.28 1.83
CA GLN A 161 3.01 -4.64 1.33
C GLN A 161 3.38 -5.58 2.48
N TRP A 162 3.36 -6.88 2.20
CA TRP A 162 3.87 -7.87 3.14
C TRP A 162 5.38 -7.75 3.27
N GLY A 163 5.89 -7.95 4.47
CA GLY A 163 7.32 -7.84 4.71
C GLY A 163 7.68 -7.70 6.17
N THR A 164 8.99 -7.66 6.39
CA THR A 164 9.55 -7.40 7.70
C THR A 164 9.91 -5.92 7.78
N TYR A 165 9.21 -5.21 8.67
CA TYR A 165 9.39 -3.78 8.91
C TYR A 165 10.17 -3.58 10.21
N THR A 166 11.18 -2.73 10.17
CA THR A 166 11.96 -2.34 11.35
C THR A 166 11.68 -0.89 11.67
N PHE A 167 11.24 -0.67 12.91
CA PHE A 167 10.91 0.64 13.44
C PHE A 167 12.01 1.07 14.41
N THR A 168 12.65 2.20 14.17
CA THR A 168 13.75 2.73 14.98
C THR A 168 13.41 4.17 15.41
N PRO A 169 13.16 4.43 16.70
CA PRO A 169 12.96 5.80 17.17
C PRO A 169 14.27 6.60 17.12
N ILE A 170 14.16 7.87 16.75
CA ILE A 170 15.28 8.81 16.62
C ILE A 170 14.90 10.09 17.35
N ALA A 171 15.75 10.52 18.30
CA ALA A 171 15.61 11.78 18.99
C ALA A 171 16.75 12.71 18.55
N THR A 172 16.44 13.98 18.28
CA THR A 172 17.44 15.00 17.89
C THR A 172 17.25 16.26 18.73
N ASP A 173 18.36 16.78 19.24
CA ASP A 173 18.41 18.02 20.05
C ASP A 173 18.47 19.28 19.19
N ALA A 174 18.45 20.48 19.81
CA ALA A 174 18.48 21.75 19.09
C ALA A 174 19.83 22.06 18.41
N GLN A 175 20.89 21.32 18.75
CA GLN A 175 22.19 21.40 18.10
C GLN A 175 22.37 20.39 16.97
N GLY A 176 21.39 19.51 16.75
CA GLY A 176 21.41 18.49 15.72
C GLY A 176 22.13 17.20 16.13
N ASN A 177 22.46 17.01 17.41
CA ASN A 177 22.94 15.70 17.86
C ASN A 177 21.76 14.76 17.98
N ALA A 178 21.94 13.52 17.51
CA ALA A 178 20.87 12.54 17.44
C ALA A 178 21.30 11.20 18.03
N SER A 179 20.33 10.49 18.60
CA SER A 179 20.48 9.10 18.99
C SER A 179 19.37 8.24 18.40
N GLU A 180 19.70 6.96 18.19
CA GLU A 180 18.74 5.94 17.80
C GLU A 180 18.42 5.06 19.01
N GLY A 181 17.14 4.80 19.25
CA GLY A 181 16.72 3.79 20.22
C GLY A 181 16.81 2.38 19.66
N HIS A 182 16.50 1.39 20.49
CA HIS A 182 16.52 -0.01 20.06
C HIS A 182 15.46 -0.26 18.97
N PRO A 183 15.81 -0.91 17.85
CA PRO A 183 14.83 -1.22 16.81
C PRO A 183 13.81 -2.26 17.28
N SER A 184 12.57 -2.14 16.80
CA SER A 184 11.56 -3.19 16.92
C SER A 184 11.19 -3.68 15.52
N THR A 185 11.25 -4.99 15.32
CA THR A 185 10.90 -5.62 14.06
C THR A 185 9.50 -6.20 14.13
N GLN A 186 8.66 -5.91 13.13
CA GLN A 186 7.36 -6.55 12.94
C GLN A 186 7.27 -7.19 11.57
N ASN A 187 6.66 -8.36 11.54
CA ASN A 187 6.26 -8.97 10.29
C ASN A 187 4.87 -8.48 9.98
N ALA A 188 4.77 -7.63 8.96
CA ALA A 188 3.49 -7.32 8.38
C ALA A 188 3.04 -8.50 7.52
N THR A 189 2.03 -9.21 8.02
CA THR A 189 1.29 -10.24 7.27
C THR A 189 0.24 -9.66 6.33
N ILE A 190 0.39 -8.39 5.96
CA ILE A 190 -0.47 -7.72 4.98
C ILE A 190 -0.03 -8.14 3.58
N GLY A 191 -0.27 -9.39 3.24
CA GLY A 191 -0.44 -9.77 1.86
C GLY A 191 -1.88 -10.17 1.78
N SER A 192 -2.68 -9.45 0.99
CA SER A 192 -3.78 -10.12 0.34
C SER A 192 -3.19 -11.39 -0.26
N ALA A 193 -3.71 -12.56 0.11
CA ALA A 193 -3.23 -13.78 -0.52
C ALA A 193 -3.42 -13.61 -2.03
N ALA A 194 -2.52 -14.14 -2.85
CA ALA A 194 -2.80 -14.12 -4.27
C ALA A 194 -4.03 -15.01 -4.49
N PRO A 195 -5.06 -14.53 -5.21
CA PRO A 195 -6.25 -15.33 -5.44
C PRO A 195 -5.88 -16.58 -6.23
N THR A 196 -6.72 -17.60 -6.16
CA THR A 196 -6.62 -18.78 -7.04
C THR A 196 -7.86 -18.85 -7.90
N ILE A 197 -7.69 -19.14 -9.18
CA ILE A 197 -8.79 -19.24 -10.16
C ILE A 197 -8.87 -20.66 -10.71
N ALA A 198 -10.08 -21.12 -10.99
CA ALA A 198 -10.34 -22.38 -11.68
C ALA A 198 -11.44 -22.17 -12.73
N MET A 199 -11.12 -22.43 -14.00
CA MET A 199 -12.10 -22.41 -15.08
C MET A 199 -12.93 -23.70 -15.07
N THR A 200 -14.26 -23.58 -15.08
CA THR A 200 -15.16 -24.75 -15.10
C THR A 200 -15.65 -25.10 -16.49
N SER A 201 -15.85 -24.11 -17.35
CA SER A 201 -16.37 -24.32 -18.70
C SER A 201 -16.10 -23.14 -19.62
N TYR A 202 -15.95 -23.41 -20.90
CA TYR A 202 -16.06 -22.43 -21.96
C TYR A 202 -16.83 -23.04 -23.14
N TYR A 203 -17.62 -22.23 -23.85
CA TYR A 203 -18.29 -22.65 -25.07
C TYR A 203 -18.63 -21.45 -25.95
N LEU A 204 -18.78 -21.70 -27.25
CA LEU A 204 -19.15 -20.71 -28.24
C LEU A 204 -20.60 -20.94 -28.68
N ASP A 205 -21.45 -19.93 -28.51
CA ASP A 205 -22.85 -19.92 -28.93
C ASP A 205 -23.00 -18.97 -30.13
N GLY A 206 -22.86 -19.52 -31.34
CA GLY A 206 -22.73 -18.72 -32.56
C GLY A 206 -21.44 -17.91 -32.54
N THR A 207 -21.55 -16.60 -32.28
CA THR A 207 -20.44 -15.65 -32.21
C THR A 207 -20.16 -15.17 -30.78
N VAL A 208 -20.92 -15.67 -29.80
CA VAL A 208 -20.79 -15.26 -28.40
C VAL A 208 -20.00 -16.32 -27.63
N LEU A 209 -18.78 -15.99 -27.25
CA LEU A 209 -17.96 -16.82 -26.35
C LEU A 209 -18.43 -16.59 -24.92
N LYS A 210 -18.69 -17.69 -24.21
CA LYS A 210 -18.99 -17.70 -22.77
C LYS A 210 -17.95 -18.52 -22.03
N VAL A 211 -17.37 -17.94 -20.98
CA VAL A 211 -16.37 -18.56 -20.11
C VAL A 211 -16.86 -18.41 -18.67
N ALA A 212 -16.78 -19.47 -17.87
CA ALA A 212 -17.19 -19.44 -16.47
C ALA A 212 -16.23 -20.25 -15.59
N GLY A 213 -16.21 -19.91 -14.31
CA GLY A 213 -15.40 -20.58 -13.31
C GLY A 213 -15.61 -20.05 -11.91
N THR A 214 -14.68 -20.41 -11.03
CA THR A 214 -14.62 -19.94 -9.65
C THR A 214 -13.29 -19.27 -9.35
N ALA A 215 -13.27 -18.32 -8.43
CA ALA A 215 -12.05 -17.81 -7.81
C ALA A 215 -12.21 -17.77 -6.29
N THR A 216 -11.11 -17.97 -5.58
CA THR A 216 -11.06 -17.96 -4.13
C THR A 216 -9.83 -17.21 -3.67
N ASP A 217 -9.93 -16.55 -2.53
CA ASP A 217 -8.80 -15.90 -1.89
C ASP A 217 -8.77 -16.22 -0.40
N ALA A 218 -7.59 -16.22 0.21
CA ALA A 218 -7.47 -16.65 1.63
C ALA A 218 -8.10 -15.65 2.61
N ASP A 219 -8.25 -14.41 2.17
CA ASP A 219 -8.78 -13.23 2.86
C ASP A 219 -10.02 -12.64 2.18
N ASP A 220 -10.55 -13.32 1.16
CA ASP A 220 -11.84 -13.02 0.54
C ASP A 220 -11.92 -11.61 -0.09
N ASP A 221 -10.82 -11.13 -0.70
CA ASP A 221 -10.75 -9.80 -1.31
C ASP A 221 -10.48 -9.80 -2.83
N VAL A 222 -10.92 -10.85 -3.54
CA VAL A 222 -10.95 -10.87 -5.02
C VAL A 222 -11.70 -9.65 -5.55
N ALA A 223 -11.00 -8.76 -6.25
CA ALA A 223 -11.54 -7.50 -6.76
C ALA A 223 -12.15 -7.65 -8.15
N LYS A 224 -11.49 -8.39 -9.06
CA LYS A 224 -11.95 -8.55 -10.45
C LYS A 224 -11.38 -9.80 -11.12
N ILE A 225 -12.09 -10.30 -12.12
CA ILE A 225 -11.65 -11.38 -13.02
C ILE A 225 -11.48 -10.82 -14.42
N ILE A 226 -10.36 -11.14 -15.08
CA ILE A 226 -10.03 -10.64 -16.42
C ILE A 226 -9.87 -11.81 -17.39
N LEU A 227 -10.60 -11.76 -18.50
CA LEU A 227 -10.37 -12.58 -19.68
C LEU A 227 -9.47 -11.81 -20.65
N GLY A 228 -8.21 -12.18 -20.69
CA GLY A 228 -7.20 -11.63 -21.58
C GLY A 228 -7.17 -12.30 -22.95
N VAL A 229 -7.02 -11.50 -23.99
CA VAL A 229 -6.64 -11.96 -25.32
C VAL A 229 -5.29 -11.35 -25.66
N MET A 230 -4.23 -12.11 -25.44
CA MET A 230 -2.88 -11.61 -25.69
C MET A 230 -2.64 -11.36 -27.18
N PRO A 231 -2.05 -10.22 -27.58
CA PRO A 231 -1.54 -9.10 -26.77
C PRO A 231 -2.49 -7.87 -26.70
N VAL A 232 -3.77 -8.02 -27.06
CA VAL A 232 -4.59 -6.89 -27.52
C VAL A 232 -5.36 -6.20 -26.39
N PHE A 233 -6.12 -6.94 -25.57
CA PHE A 233 -6.98 -6.35 -24.53
C PHE A 233 -7.37 -7.38 -23.45
N GLY A 234 -7.97 -6.88 -22.37
CA GLY A 234 -8.60 -7.69 -21.32
C GLY A 234 -10.05 -7.26 -21.10
N ILE A 235 -10.94 -8.23 -20.93
CA ILE A 235 -12.36 -8.01 -20.63
C ILE A 235 -12.60 -8.34 -19.16
N GLU A 236 -13.20 -7.42 -18.42
CA GLU A 236 -13.62 -7.67 -17.05
C GLU A 236 -14.88 -8.53 -17.03
N CYS A 237 -14.85 -9.60 -16.25
CA CYS A 237 -15.94 -10.57 -16.16
C CYS A 237 -16.93 -10.18 -15.06
N GLU A 238 -18.15 -10.72 -15.13
CA GLU A 238 -19.16 -10.52 -14.09
C GLU A 238 -18.92 -11.51 -12.93
N GLY A 239 -18.87 -11.00 -11.70
CA GLY A 239 -18.65 -11.78 -10.47
C GLY A 239 -17.19 -11.93 -10.08
N THR A 240 -16.94 -12.20 -8.78
CA THR A 240 -15.59 -12.34 -8.20
C THR A 240 -15.34 -13.71 -7.60
N THR A 241 -16.36 -14.38 -7.04
CA THR A 241 -16.25 -15.77 -6.54
C THR A 241 -16.70 -16.76 -7.61
N ASP A 242 -17.99 -16.74 -7.98
CA ASP A 242 -18.51 -17.40 -9.16
C ASP A 242 -18.57 -16.36 -10.28
N TRP A 243 -17.81 -16.58 -11.36
CA TRP A 243 -17.62 -15.56 -12.39
C TRP A 243 -18.02 -16.06 -13.78
N THR A 244 -18.38 -15.11 -14.65
CA THR A 244 -18.71 -15.37 -16.06
C THR A 244 -18.23 -14.23 -16.95
N CYS A 245 -17.54 -14.56 -18.02
CA CYS A 245 -17.12 -13.64 -19.07
C CYS A 245 -17.92 -13.91 -20.35
N THR A 246 -18.44 -12.86 -20.99
CA THR A 246 -19.12 -12.96 -22.29
C THR A 246 -18.46 -12.05 -23.30
N VAL A 247 -18.11 -12.57 -24.47
CA VAL A 247 -17.40 -11.83 -25.53
C VAL A 247 -18.07 -12.06 -26.88
N GLU A 248 -18.37 -10.99 -27.59
CA GLU A 248 -18.79 -11.05 -29.00
C GLU A 248 -17.54 -11.19 -29.89
N THR A 249 -17.27 -12.40 -30.37
CA THR A 249 -16.00 -12.71 -31.05
C THR A 249 -15.86 -12.00 -32.38
N THR A 250 -16.97 -11.70 -33.06
CA THR A 250 -16.96 -11.01 -34.36
C THR A 250 -16.56 -9.54 -34.29
N GLU A 251 -16.54 -8.95 -33.10
CA GLU A 251 -16.05 -7.59 -32.90
C GLU A 251 -14.51 -7.50 -32.99
N TYR A 252 -13.82 -8.60 -32.65
CA TYR A 252 -12.37 -8.60 -32.45
C TYR A 252 -11.60 -9.56 -33.37
N PHE A 253 -12.26 -10.59 -33.91
CA PHE A 253 -11.61 -11.67 -34.62
C PHE A 253 -12.28 -11.98 -35.95
N GLU A 254 -11.46 -12.42 -36.89
CA GLU A 254 -11.90 -12.85 -38.21
C GLU A 254 -12.28 -14.34 -38.17
N PRO A 255 -13.28 -14.76 -38.97
CA PRO A 255 -13.63 -16.17 -39.08
C PRO A 255 -12.47 -17.06 -39.55
N GLY A 256 -12.38 -18.28 -39.00
CA GLY A 256 -11.32 -19.26 -39.26
C GLY A 256 -10.03 -19.06 -38.45
N GLN A 257 -9.95 -18.02 -37.61
CA GLN A 257 -8.79 -17.82 -36.72
C GLN A 257 -8.82 -18.74 -35.50
N ILE A 258 -7.66 -19.26 -35.10
CA ILE A 258 -7.48 -19.91 -33.79
C ILE A 258 -6.95 -18.86 -32.81
N ILE A 259 -7.74 -18.57 -31.77
CA ILE A 259 -7.45 -17.53 -30.78
C ILE A 259 -7.17 -18.17 -29.43
N GLY A 260 -6.08 -17.73 -28.79
CA GLY A 260 -5.74 -18.08 -27.42
C GLY A 260 -6.31 -17.07 -26.43
N PHE A 261 -6.93 -17.57 -25.37
CA PHE A 261 -7.48 -16.79 -24.28
C PHE A 261 -6.79 -17.21 -22.97
N ASP A 262 -6.57 -16.23 -22.11
CA ASP A 262 -6.05 -16.41 -20.75
C ASP A 262 -7.05 -15.82 -19.77
N VAL A 263 -7.30 -16.47 -18.64
CA VAL A 263 -8.13 -15.93 -17.57
C VAL A 263 -7.38 -15.93 -16.25
N TYR A 264 -7.49 -14.82 -15.51
CA TYR A 264 -6.87 -14.63 -14.20
C TYR A 264 -7.71 -13.71 -13.31
N ALA A 265 -7.57 -13.87 -12.00
CA ALA A 265 -8.17 -13.02 -10.98
C ALA A 265 -7.16 -11.99 -10.46
N ARG A 266 -7.67 -10.87 -9.95
CA ARG A 266 -6.92 -9.90 -9.16
C ARG A 266 -7.66 -9.53 -7.89
N ASP A 267 -6.92 -9.37 -6.80
CA ASP A 267 -7.44 -8.91 -5.51
C ASP A 267 -7.43 -7.38 -5.37
N SER A 268 -7.78 -6.88 -4.18
CA SER A 268 -7.90 -5.44 -3.88
C SER A 268 -6.58 -4.67 -3.89
N VAL A 269 -5.45 -5.38 -3.82
CA VAL A 269 -4.08 -4.82 -3.88
C VAL A 269 -3.34 -5.23 -5.16
N GLU A 270 -4.07 -5.73 -6.15
CA GLU A 270 -3.59 -6.11 -7.48
C GLU A 270 -2.61 -7.31 -7.51
N ASN A 271 -2.59 -8.21 -6.50
CA ASN A 271 -1.95 -9.51 -6.75
C ASN A 271 -2.77 -10.31 -7.76
N MET A 272 -2.11 -11.22 -8.46
CA MET A 272 -2.67 -11.95 -9.59
C MET A 272 -2.67 -13.44 -9.31
N SER A 273 -3.74 -14.12 -9.72
CA SER A 273 -3.85 -15.57 -9.55
C SER A 273 -2.93 -16.37 -10.47
N ASN A 274 -3.02 -17.70 -10.37
CA ASN A 274 -2.68 -18.58 -11.48
C ASN A 274 -3.45 -18.18 -12.74
N MET A 275 -2.89 -18.51 -13.90
CA MET A 275 -3.49 -18.22 -15.21
C MET A 275 -4.00 -19.53 -15.81
N GLU A 276 -5.25 -19.54 -16.27
CA GLU A 276 -5.84 -20.64 -17.03
C GLU A 276 -5.93 -20.23 -18.50
N SER A 277 -5.51 -21.11 -19.42
CA SER A 277 -5.45 -20.80 -20.86
C SER A 277 -6.27 -21.80 -21.67
N PHE A 278 -6.92 -21.32 -22.73
CA PHE A 278 -7.61 -22.17 -23.70
C PHE A 278 -7.56 -21.57 -25.11
N GLN A 279 -7.92 -22.37 -26.11
CA GLN A 279 -8.00 -21.93 -27.49
C GLN A 279 -9.37 -22.26 -28.06
N ILE A 280 -9.86 -21.38 -28.93
CA ILE A 280 -11.05 -21.62 -29.75
C ILE A 280 -10.72 -21.31 -31.21
N GLU A 281 -11.42 -22.01 -32.11
CA GLU A 281 -11.48 -21.65 -33.52
C GLU A 281 -12.73 -20.79 -33.73
N ILE A 282 -12.54 -19.57 -34.24
CA ILE A 282 -13.66 -18.71 -34.63
C ILE A 282 -14.31 -19.38 -35.83
N PRO A 283 -15.59 -19.79 -35.75
CA PRO A 283 -16.25 -20.49 -36.83
C PRO A 283 -16.20 -19.58 -38.05
N GLU A 284 -15.85 -20.15 -39.21
CA GLU A 284 -16.03 -19.44 -40.47
C GLU A 284 -17.45 -18.88 -40.48
N ALA A 285 -17.60 -17.58 -40.79
CA ALA A 285 -18.90 -16.96 -40.92
C ALA A 285 -19.65 -17.88 -41.87
N SER A 286 -20.67 -18.58 -41.36
CA SER A 286 -21.46 -19.48 -42.18
C SER A 286 -21.84 -18.64 -43.38
N ASN A 287 -21.34 -19.01 -44.57
CA ASN A 287 -21.52 -18.21 -45.78
C ASN A 287 -22.94 -17.68 -45.77
N PRO A 288 -23.17 -16.37 -46.01
CA PRO A 288 -24.49 -15.78 -45.91
C PRO A 288 -25.45 -16.74 -46.60
N PRO A 289 -26.56 -17.14 -45.92
CA PRO A 289 -27.36 -18.28 -46.32
C PRO A 289 -27.52 -18.27 -47.84
N VAL A 290 -26.89 -19.24 -48.50
CA VAL A 290 -26.86 -19.25 -49.96
C VAL A 290 -28.29 -19.52 -50.37
N CYS A 291 -28.98 -18.49 -50.86
CA CYS A 291 -30.32 -18.65 -51.37
C CYS A 291 -30.27 -18.79 -52.88
N ALA A 292 -30.95 -19.81 -53.40
CA ALA A 292 -31.07 -20.05 -54.83
C ALA A 292 -32.55 -20.14 -55.22
N THR A 293 -32.92 -19.41 -56.27
CA THR A 293 -34.20 -19.58 -56.99
C THR A 293 -33.92 -20.23 -58.33
N ALA A 294 -34.32 -21.49 -58.50
CA ALA A 294 -34.09 -22.23 -59.74
C ALA A 294 -35.20 -23.26 -59.99
N LYS A 295 -35.16 -23.95 -61.14
CA LYS A 295 -36.04 -25.11 -61.33
C LYS A 295 -35.60 -26.24 -60.40
N ASN A 296 -36.55 -27.05 -59.95
CA ASN A 296 -36.30 -28.19 -59.09
C ASN A 296 -35.28 -29.17 -59.69
N ALA A 297 -35.26 -29.37 -61.00
CA ALA A 297 -34.22 -30.13 -61.69
C ALA A 297 -32.80 -29.54 -61.50
N ASP A 298 -32.68 -28.21 -61.51
CA ASP A 298 -31.41 -27.50 -61.33
C ASP A 298 -30.95 -27.54 -59.87
N HIS A 299 -31.89 -27.52 -58.90
CA HIS A 299 -31.58 -27.78 -57.50
C HIS A 299 -31.02 -29.18 -57.28
N VAL A 300 -31.61 -30.19 -57.92
CA VAL A 300 -31.11 -31.58 -57.86
C VAL A 300 -29.73 -31.69 -58.50
N ALA A 301 -29.52 -31.10 -59.67
CA ALA A 301 -28.22 -31.10 -60.35
C ALA A 301 -27.12 -30.40 -59.54
N ALA A 302 -27.48 -29.39 -58.74
CA ALA A 302 -26.57 -28.66 -57.87
C ALA A 302 -26.41 -29.28 -56.46
N GLY A 303 -27.01 -30.45 -56.19
CA GLY A 303 -26.93 -31.10 -54.88
C GLY A 303 -27.65 -30.36 -53.75
N ARG A 304 -28.63 -29.50 -54.09
CA ARG A 304 -29.45 -28.76 -53.11
C ARG A 304 -30.80 -29.43 -52.82
N ALA A 305 -31.15 -30.43 -53.62
CA ALA A 305 -32.39 -31.19 -53.53
C ALA A 305 -32.15 -32.63 -54.02
N TYR A 306 -33.05 -33.55 -53.68
CA TYR A 306 -33.05 -34.92 -54.18
C TYR A 306 -34.39 -35.28 -54.81
N MET A 307 -34.37 -36.25 -55.73
CA MET A 307 -35.55 -36.74 -56.44
C MET A 307 -36.02 -38.07 -55.86
N MET A 308 -37.30 -38.17 -55.51
CA MET A 308 -37.96 -39.42 -55.16
C MET A 308 -39.03 -39.81 -56.19
N TYR A 309 -39.18 -41.13 -56.39
CA TYR A 309 -40.18 -41.72 -57.30
C TYR A 309 -40.13 -41.21 -58.75
N GLY A 310 -38.98 -40.70 -59.19
CA GLY A 310 -38.76 -40.22 -60.56
C GLY A 310 -39.48 -38.92 -60.93
N VAL A 311 -40.20 -38.26 -60.01
CA VAL A 311 -40.97 -37.04 -60.32
C VAL A 311 -41.04 -36.01 -59.18
N LEU A 312 -40.94 -36.44 -57.92
CA LEU A 312 -41.08 -35.56 -56.75
C LEU A 312 -39.70 -35.08 -56.30
N VAL A 313 -39.57 -33.79 -56.01
CA VAL A 313 -38.31 -33.18 -55.57
C VAL A 313 -38.45 -32.63 -54.15
N TYR A 314 -37.45 -32.92 -53.32
CA TYR A 314 -37.38 -32.52 -51.92
C TYR A 314 -36.05 -31.82 -51.63
N ALA A 315 -36.03 -30.81 -50.76
CA ALA A 315 -34.80 -30.13 -50.39
C ALA A 315 -33.85 -31.07 -49.62
N GLU A 316 -32.55 -30.99 -49.91
CA GLU A 316 -31.51 -31.79 -49.24
C GLU A 316 -31.36 -31.30 -47.79
N GLY A 317 -31.35 -32.20 -46.82
CA GLY A 317 -31.29 -31.85 -45.39
C GLY A 317 -32.66 -31.62 -44.74
N SER A 318 -33.47 -30.66 -45.18
CA SER A 318 -34.77 -30.39 -44.53
C SER A 318 -35.87 -31.38 -44.90
N GLY A 319 -35.79 -31.96 -46.11
CA GLY A 319 -36.84 -32.81 -46.66
C GLY A 319 -38.10 -32.06 -47.09
N ASP A 320 -38.05 -30.72 -47.25
CA ASP A 320 -39.19 -29.94 -47.71
C ASP A 320 -39.61 -30.31 -49.12
N TYR A 321 -40.91 -30.50 -49.35
CA TYR A 321 -41.44 -30.79 -50.68
C TYR A 321 -41.41 -29.55 -51.59
N LEU A 322 -40.64 -29.64 -52.67
CA LEU A 322 -40.43 -28.56 -53.63
C LEU A 322 -41.41 -28.63 -54.81
N GLY A 323 -42.04 -29.78 -55.06
CA GLY A 323 -42.92 -30.00 -56.21
C GLY A 323 -42.35 -30.99 -57.23
N THR A 324 -42.68 -30.80 -58.50
CA THR A 324 -42.14 -31.60 -59.61
C THR A 324 -40.85 -30.99 -60.17
N SER A 325 -40.08 -31.74 -60.96
CA SER A 325 -38.79 -31.30 -61.53
C SER A 325 -38.85 -30.01 -62.37
N THR A 326 -40.01 -29.63 -62.91
CA THR A 326 -40.20 -28.45 -63.76
C THR A 326 -40.62 -27.18 -63.01
N MET A 327 -41.02 -27.30 -61.74
CA MET A 327 -41.39 -26.14 -60.91
C MET A 327 -40.16 -25.34 -60.49
N THR A 328 -40.34 -24.03 -60.28
CA THR A 328 -39.32 -23.14 -59.73
C THR A 328 -39.59 -22.91 -58.25
N THR A 329 -38.58 -23.06 -57.41
CA THR A 329 -38.67 -22.76 -55.97
C THR A 329 -37.47 -21.97 -55.50
N SER A 330 -37.62 -21.31 -54.36
CA SER A 330 -36.50 -20.69 -53.63
C SER A 330 -36.14 -21.62 -52.47
N ILE A 331 -34.87 -21.94 -52.33
CA ILE A 331 -34.34 -22.68 -51.17
C ILE A 331 -33.11 -21.96 -50.62
N GLU A 332 -32.97 -21.99 -49.30
CA GLU A 332 -31.92 -21.30 -48.55
C GLU A 332 -31.09 -22.33 -47.77
N GLN A 333 -29.77 -22.25 -47.89
CA GLN A 333 -28.88 -23.06 -47.06
C GLN A 333 -28.83 -22.50 -45.64
N GLN A 334 -29.25 -23.30 -44.66
CA GLN A 334 -29.16 -22.97 -43.25
C GLN A 334 -27.71 -23.06 -42.76
N ILE A 335 -27.46 -22.63 -41.52
CA ILE A 335 -26.11 -22.51 -40.91
C ILE A 335 -25.26 -23.78 -41.09
N GLN A 336 -25.86 -24.96 -41.12
CA GLN A 336 -25.16 -26.21 -41.41
C GLN A 336 -25.08 -26.48 -42.93
N PRO A 337 -23.85 -26.65 -43.48
CA PRO A 337 -23.67 -27.06 -44.87
C PRO A 337 -24.47 -28.32 -45.21
N GLY A 338 -25.16 -28.28 -46.34
CA GLY A 338 -26.03 -29.38 -46.81
C GLY A 338 -27.46 -29.36 -46.29
N ASN A 339 -27.83 -28.45 -45.37
CA ASN A 339 -29.22 -28.29 -44.92
C ASN A 339 -29.93 -27.16 -45.70
N TRP A 340 -30.70 -27.52 -46.72
CA TRP A 340 -31.47 -26.61 -47.56
C TRP A 340 -32.94 -26.60 -47.15
N VAL A 341 -33.50 -25.41 -46.93
CA VAL A 341 -34.91 -25.22 -46.52
C VAL A 341 -35.65 -24.45 -47.59
N LYS A 342 -36.92 -24.81 -47.84
CA LYS A 342 -37.77 -24.08 -48.78
C LYS A 342 -38.19 -22.73 -48.21
N VAL A 343 -37.90 -21.66 -48.93
CA VAL A 343 -38.26 -20.29 -48.55
C VAL A 343 -39.22 -19.66 -49.56
N PRO A 344 -40.01 -18.62 -49.19
CA PRO A 344 -40.91 -17.95 -50.11
C PRO A 344 -40.17 -17.27 -51.27
N SER A 345 -39.04 -16.63 -50.97
CA SER A 345 -38.18 -15.94 -51.93
C SER A 345 -36.75 -15.89 -51.40
N CYS A 346 -35.78 -15.88 -52.32
CA CYS A 346 -34.43 -15.43 -52.02
C CYS A 346 -34.42 -13.91 -52.01
N ASN A 347 -34.12 -13.33 -50.85
CA ASN A 347 -33.92 -11.90 -50.69
C ASN A 347 -32.43 -11.55 -50.84
#